data_AF-A0A9P5PHC4-F1
#
_entry.id   AF-A0A9P5PHC4-F1
#
_cell.length_a   1.000
_cell.length_b   1.000
_cell.length_c   1.000
_cell.angle_alpha   90.00
_cell.angle_beta   90.00
_cell.angle_gamma   90.00
#
_symmetry.space_group_name_H-M   'P 1'
#
loop_
_entity.id
_entity.type
_entity.pdbx_description
1 polymer ?
#
loop_
_entity_poly.entity_id
_entity_poly.type
_entity_poly.pdbx_seq_one_letter_code
_entity_poly.pdbx_strand_id
1 'polypeptide(L)'
;MPATKWPAFLYHIDTYDPKDPERGLFRGYILYRVFNSIFFGASSAFDGKIQPKSIAVKNRMQRVTGHHIAYAAVQARFVLSASDTWNHNDDDFCDAEFYSEIVDYFKDNPEDERVIRLLESWNKKVFGHPQGRQDSAVVKEAPITQDGSNTPPSSTSIVRAARKAP
;
A
#
# COMPACT_ATOMS: atom_id res chain seq x y z
N MET A 1 18.32 -4.26 -21.37
CA MET A 1 17.79 -3.16 -22.24
C MET A 1 18.12 -1.83 -21.55
N PRO A 2 18.48 -0.74 -22.26
CA PRO A 2 18.82 0.51 -21.59
C PRO A 2 17.55 1.14 -20.98
N ALA A 3 17.63 1.49 -19.69
CA ALA A 3 16.76 2.33 -18.87
C ALA A 3 15.26 2.46 -19.23
N THR A 4 14.42 1.80 -18.41
CA THR A 4 13.20 2.41 -17.82
C THR A 4 11.92 2.48 -18.68
N LYS A 5 11.42 1.34 -19.17
CA LYS A 5 10.01 1.24 -19.64
C LYS A 5 9.09 0.85 -18.47
N TRP A 6 8.55 1.86 -17.78
CA TRP A 6 7.55 1.65 -16.74
C TRP A 6 6.26 1.05 -17.34
N PRO A 7 5.63 0.04 -16.70
CA PRO A 7 4.34 -0.48 -17.14
C PRO A 7 3.25 0.60 -17.21
N ALA A 8 2.42 0.55 -18.25
CA ALA A 8 1.40 1.57 -18.52
C ALA A 8 0.43 1.80 -17.34
N PHE A 9 0.13 0.76 -16.55
CA PHE A 9 -0.78 0.88 -15.40
C PHE A 9 -0.24 1.75 -14.26
N LEU A 10 1.06 2.07 -14.25
CA LEU A 10 1.66 3.02 -13.30
C LEU A 10 1.32 4.48 -13.64
N TYR A 11 0.94 4.77 -14.88
CA TYR A 11 0.67 6.12 -15.36
C TYR A 11 -0.80 6.51 -15.17
N HIS A 12 -1.03 7.78 -14.89
CA HIS A 12 -2.36 8.37 -15.05
C HIS A 12 -2.74 8.41 -16.53
N ILE A 13 -3.95 7.95 -16.87
CA ILE A 13 -4.37 7.70 -18.26
C ILE A 13 -4.31 8.96 -19.15
N ASP A 14 -4.62 10.13 -18.58
CA ASP A 14 -4.70 11.40 -19.33
C ASP A 14 -3.41 12.25 -19.30
N THR A 15 -2.28 11.71 -18.82
CA THR A 15 -1.07 12.51 -18.59
C THR A 15 0.11 12.11 -19.47
N TYR A 16 -0.09 11.28 -20.48
CA TYR A 16 1.00 10.89 -21.39
C TYR A 16 1.56 12.11 -22.13
N ASP A 17 2.86 12.33 -22.02
CA ASP A 17 3.59 13.38 -22.71
C ASP A 17 4.90 12.81 -23.28
N PRO A 18 5.07 12.75 -24.61
CA PRO A 18 6.27 12.22 -25.23
C PRO A 18 7.57 12.95 -24.82
N LYS A 19 7.46 14.20 -24.33
CA LYS A 19 8.61 15.02 -23.94
C LYS A 19 8.97 14.86 -22.45
N ASP A 20 8.09 14.28 -21.65
CA ASP A 20 8.29 14.05 -20.22
C ASP A 20 7.81 12.63 -19.86
N PRO A 21 8.67 11.60 -20.01
CA PRO A 21 8.29 10.19 -19.85
C PRO A 21 7.90 9.81 -18.42
N GLU A 22 8.15 10.68 -17.44
CA GLU A 22 7.74 10.50 -16.04
C GLU A 22 6.41 11.18 -15.73
N ARG A 23 5.81 11.89 -16.70
CA ARG A 23 4.59 12.64 -16.47
C ARG A 23 3.44 11.71 -16.09
N GLY A 24 3.01 11.85 -14.84
CA GLY A 24 1.96 11.03 -14.25
C GLY A 24 2.38 9.61 -13.89
N LEU A 25 3.67 9.31 -13.89
CA LEU A 25 4.22 8.08 -13.35
C LEU A 25 3.84 7.92 -11.87
N PHE A 26 3.57 6.67 -11.46
CA PHE A 26 3.06 6.29 -10.14
C PHE A 26 1.75 6.99 -9.72
N ARG A 27 0.94 7.44 -10.69
CA ARG A 27 -0.40 8.01 -10.47
C ARG A 27 -1.50 7.22 -11.19
N GLY A 28 -1.21 5.98 -11.56
CA GLY A 28 -2.14 5.14 -12.29
C GLY A 28 -3.34 4.67 -11.48
N TYR A 29 -4.47 4.53 -12.18
CA TYR A 29 -5.76 4.19 -11.58
C TYR A 29 -5.77 2.80 -10.94
N ILE A 30 -5.20 1.80 -11.62
CA ILE A 30 -5.10 0.43 -11.10
C ILE A 30 -4.16 0.39 -9.88
N LEU A 31 -3.03 1.10 -9.94
CA LEU A 31 -2.08 1.19 -8.84
C LEU A 31 -2.74 1.70 -7.55
N TYR A 32 -3.54 2.78 -7.62
CA TYR A 32 -4.27 3.30 -6.46
C TYR A 32 -5.26 2.27 -5.87
N ARG A 33 -5.95 1.52 -6.73
CA ARG A 33 -6.94 0.53 -6.28
C ARG A 33 -6.30 -0.66 -5.59
N VAL A 34 -5.23 -1.18 -6.17
CA VAL A 34 -4.46 -2.28 -5.60
C VAL A 34 -3.87 -1.84 -4.26
N PHE A 35 -3.28 -0.65 -4.21
CA PHE A 35 -2.80 -0.06 -2.96
C PHE A 35 -3.89 -0.01 -1.88
N ASN A 36 -5.07 0.53 -2.20
CA ASN A 36 -6.17 0.63 -1.26
C ASN A 36 -6.68 -0.75 -0.81
N SER A 37 -6.81 -1.71 -1.73
CA SER A 37 -7.21 -3.08 -1.42
C SER A 37 -6.25 -3.75 -0.43
N ILE A 38 -4.94 -3.58 -0.63
CA ILE A 38 -3.89 -4.15 0.23
C ILE A 38 -3.92 -3.48 1.60
N PHE A 39 -3.77 -2.15 1.62
CA PHE A 39 -3.48 -1.44 2.87
C PHE A 39 -4.72 -1.10 3.67
N PHE A 40 -5.86 -0.86 3.02
CA PHE A 40 -7.12 -0.45 3.64
C PHE A 40 -8.19 -1.53 3.63
N GLY A 41 -8.03 -2.58 2.82
CA GLY A 41 -8.97 -3.69 2.69
C GLY A 41 -9.75 -3.64 1.38
N ALA A 42 -10.21 -4.80 0.90
CA ALA A 42 -10.84 -4.94 -0.41
C ALA A 42 -12.07 -4.03 -0.61
N SER A 43 -12.86 -3.79 0.43
CA SER A 43 -14.02 -2.88 0.40
C SER A 43 -13.63 -1.41 0.13
N SER A 44 -12.36 -1.06 0.32
CA SER A 44 -11.83 0.30 0.16
C SER A 44 -11.17 0.55 -1.18
N ALA A 45 -11.15 -0.45 -2.08
CA ALA A 45 -10.47 -0.38 -3.36
C ALA A 45 -10.87 0.87 -4.16
N PHE A 46 -12.15 1.25 -4.12
CA PHE A 46 -12.73 2.34 -4.90
C PHE A 46 -12.69 3.69 -4.19
N ASP A 47 -13.01 3.74 -2.89
CA ASP A 47 -13.19 4.99 -2.15
C ASP A 47 -12.00 5.37 -1.25
N GLY A 48 -11.02 4.47 -1.11
CA GLY A 48 -9.83 4.70 -0.29
C GLY A 48 -10.09 4.82 1.21
N LYS A 49 -11.28 4.42 1.69
CA LYS A 49 -11.60 4.55 3.12
C LYS A 49 -10.75 3.62 3.96
N ILE A 50 -10.02 4.16 4.94
CA ILE A 50 -9.21 3.35 5.85
C ILE A 50 -10.14 2.55 6.77
N GLN A 51 -10.08 1.22 6.69
CA GLN A 51 -10.89 0.35 7.56
C GLN A 51 -10.24 0.18 8.94
N PRO A 52 -11.01 0.07 10.03
CA PRO A 52 -10.47 -0.08 11.39
C PRO A 52 -9.54 -1.30 11.59
N LYS A 53 -9.78 -2.40 10.86
CA LYS A 53 -8.99 -3.64 10.96
C LYS A 53 -7.99 -3.82 9.81
N SER A 54 -7.72 -2.76 9.06
CA SER A 54 -6.84 -2.78 7.88
C SER A 54 -5.36 -2.98 8.22
N ILE A 55 -4.57 -3.36 7.21
CA ILE A 55 -3.12 -3.55 7.34
C ILE A 55 -2.43 -2.24 7.73
N ALA A 56 -2.88 -1.10 7.18
CA ALA A 56 -2.36 0.21 7.52
C ALA A 56 -2.59 0.58 9.00
N VAL A 57 -3.78 0.29 9.55
CA VAL A 57 -4.06 0.55 10.97
C VAL A 57 -3.22 -0.36 11.86
N LYS A 58 -3.14 -1.66 11.54
CA LYS A 58 -2.35 -2.64 12.31
C LYS A 58 -0.87 -2.28 12.38
N ASN A 59 -0.32 -1.81 11.27
CA ASN A 59 1.09 -1.42 11.17
C ASN A 59 1.34 0.05 11.51
N ARG A 60 0.34 0.78 12.02
CA ARG A 60 0.44 2.21 12.36
C ARG A 60 1.04 3.04 11.23
N MET A 61 0.58 2.79 10.00
CA MET A 61 1.06 3.48 8.81
C MET A 61 0.75 4.99 8.92
N GLN A 62 1.81 5.81 9.01
CA GLN A 62 1.67 7.27 9.12
C GLN A 62 1.82 8.00 7.79
N ARG A 63 2.60 7.45 6.86
CA ARG A 63 2.87 8.03 5.55
C ARG A 63 2.98 6.94 4.50
N VAL A 64 2.63 7.28 3.27
CA VAL A 64 2.96 6.50 2.08
C VAL A 64 4.45 6.68 1.81
N THR A 65 5.12 5.58 1.45
CA THR A 65 6.55 5.57 1.09
C THR A 65 6.72 4.84 -0.24
N GLY A 66 7.88 5.01 -0.88
CA GLY A 66 8.20 4.30 -2.13
C GLY A 66 8.03 2.78 -2.02
N HIS A 67 8.37 2.17 -0.87
CA HIS A 67 8.17 0.74 -0.62
C HIS A 67 6.69 0.31 -0.69
N HIS A 68 5.77 1.13 -0.17
CA HIS A 68 4.34 0.83 -0.25
C HIS A 68 3.83 0.90 -1.71
N ILE A 69 4.33 1.88 -2.47
CA ILE A 69 3.99 2.05 -3.89
C ILE A 69 4.56 0.89 -4.72
N ALA A 70 5.82 0.53 -4.48
CA ALA A 70 6.50 -0.59 -5.13
C ALA A 70 5.75 -1.91 -4.86
N TYR A 71 5.38 -2.17 -3.62
CA TYR A 71 4.61 -3.37 -3.28
C TYR A 71 3.27 -3.43 -4.02
N ALA A 72 2.51 -2.33 -4.03
CA ALA A 72 1.26 -2.26 -4.78
C ALA A 72 1.45 -2.42 -6.29
N ALA A 73 2.54 -1.89 -6.85
CA ALA A 73 2.88 -2.01 -8.26
C ALA A 73 3.18 -3.46 -8.66
N VAL A 74 3.99 -4.18 -7.87
CA VAL A 74 4.27 -5.60 -8.13
C VAL A 74 2.99 -6.43 -8.06
N GLN A 75 2.17 -6.21 -7.03
CA GLN A 75 0.88 -6.91 -6.90
C GLN A 75 -0.05 -6.60 -8.08
N ALA A 76 -0.09 -5.34 -8.55
CA ALA A 76 -0.87 -4.97 -9.73
C ALA A 76 -0.34 -5.64 -11.00
N ARG A 77 0.98 -5.70 -11.19
CA ARG A 77 1.60 -6.39 -12.32
C ARG A 77 1.26 -7.86 -12.34
N PHE A 78 1.37 -8.54 -11.20
CA PHE A 78 1.01 -9.95 -11.07
C PHE A 78 -0.47 -10.21 -11.39
N VAL A 79 -1.39 -9.39 -10.86
CA VAL A 79 -2.83 -9.54 -11.17
C VAL A 79 -3.16 -9.29 -12.64
N LEU A 80 -2.34 -8.52 -13.35
CA LEU A 80 -2.50 -8.22 -14.77
C LEU A 80 -1.73 -9.19 -15.69
N SER A 81 -0.87 -10.05 -15.15
CA SER A 81 -0.11 -11.02 -15.95
C SER A 81 -0.98 -12.25 -16.25
N ALA A 82 -0.54 -13.04 -17.23
CA ALA A 82 -1.15 -14.33 -17.54
C ALA A 82 -0.68 -15.46 -16.61
N SER A 83 0.07 -15.12 -15.54
CA SER A 83 0.70 -16.09 -14.66
C SER A 83 -0.26 -16.49 -13.56
N ASP A 84 -0.61 -17.78 -13.52
CA ASP A 84 -1.53 -18.33 -12.50
C ASP A 84 -0.81 -18.61 -11.16
N THR A 85 0.51 -18.48 -11.13
CA THR A 85 1.34 -18.77 -9.94
C THR A 85 2.34 -17.67 -9.69
N TRP A 86 2.49 -17.27 -8.42
CA TRP A 86 3.55 -16.35 -8.03
C TRP A 86 4.90 -17.04 -8.15
N ASN A 87 5.63 -16.76 -9.22
CA ASN A 87 7.00 -17.19 -9.43
C ASN A 87 7.89 -15.95 -9.57
N HIS A 88 9.04 -15.95 -8.93
CA HIS A 88 9.96 -14.78 -8.93
C HIS A 88 10.45 -14.42 -10.34
N ASN A 89 10.42 -15.37 -11.27
CA ASN A 89 10.68 -15.20 -12.68
C ASN A 89 9.44 -15.64 -13.47
N ASP A 90 8.65 -14.68 -13.93
CA ASP A 90 7.54 -14.93 -14.85
C ASP A 90 8.09 -14.82 -16.27
N ASP A 91 8.76 -15.89 -16.74
CA ASP A 91 9.52 -16.09 -17.99
C ASP A 91 10.50 -14.96 -18.36
N ASP A 92 10.01 -13.74 -18.59
CA ASP A 92 10.73 -12.54 -19.03
C ASP A 92 10.68 -11.35 -18.04
N PHE A 93 9.99 -11.47 -16.89
CA PHE A 93 9.86 -10.39 -15.90
C PHE A 93 10.25 -10.82 -14.49
N CYS A 94 11.13 -10.04 -13.85
CA CYS A 94 11.55 -10.26 -12.47
C CYS A 94 10.84 -9.27 -11.53
N ASP A 95 9.90 -9.79 -10.73
CA ASP A 95 9.13 -8.98 -9.77
C ASP A 95 10.03 -8.34 -8.69
N ALA A 96 11.13 -9.01 -8.33
CA ALA A 96 12.10 -8.51 -7.36
C ALA A 96 12.92 -7.34 -7.90
N GLU A 97 13.35 -7.41 -9.16
CA GLU A 97 14.02 -6.30 -9.85
C GLU A 97 13.06 -5.12 -10.01
N PHE A 98 11.83 -5.37 -10.46
CA PHE A 98 10.81 -4.33 -10.59
C PHE A 98 10.50 -3.62 -9.26
N TYR A 99 10.38 -4.37 -8.17
CA TYR A 99 10.24 -3.78 -6.84
C TYR A 99 11.43 -2.88 -6.50
N SER A 100 12.65 -3.38 -6.72
CA SER A 100 13.89 -2.68 -6.39
C SER A 100 14.02 -1.39 -7.20
N GLU A 101 13.77 -1.44 -8.51
CA GLU A 101 13.79 -0.26 -9.39
C GLU A 101 12.83 0.84 -8.93
N ILE A 102 11.61 0.49 -8.51
CA ILE A 102 10.66 1.49 -7.98
C ILE A 102 11.18 2.05 -6.66
N VAL A 103 11.67 1.19 -5.77
CA VAL A 103 12.21 1.65 -4.48
C VAL A 103 13.39 2.59 -4.68
N ASP A 104 14.29 2.26 -5.61
CA ASP A 104 15.48 3.03 -5.93
C ASP A 104 15.10 4.38 -6.56
N TYR A 105 14.08 4.43 -7.43
CA TYR A 105 13.51 5.71 -7.94
C TYR A 105 13.18 6.69 -6.81
N PHE A 106 12.56 6.21 -5.72
CA PHE A 106 12.23 7.05 -4.56
C PHE A 106 13.42 7.31 -3.62
N LYS A 107 14.38 6.38 -3.52
CA LYS A 107 15.51 6.47 -2.57
C LYS A 107 16.67 7.29 -3.11
N ASP A 108 16.95 7.20 -4.39
CA ASP A 108 18.11 7.84 -5.03
C ASP A 108 17.86 9.34 -5.26
N ASN A 109 16.59 9.75 -5.28
CA ASN A 109 16.16 11.13 -5.55
C ASN A 109 15.27 11.69 -4.42
N PRO A 110 15.69 11.67 -3.13
CA PRO A 110 14.82 12.04 -2.02
C PRO A 110 14.53 13.55 -1.97
N GLU A 111 15.46 14.37 -2.48
CA GLU A 111 15.34 15.83 -2.56
C GLU A 111 14.73 16.31 -3.88
N ASP A 112 14.44 15.40 -4.83
CA ASP A 112 13.78 15.77 -6.08
C ASP A 112 12.36 16.25 -5.81
N GLU A 113 12.07 17.47 -6.21
CA GLU A 113 10.77 18.11 -6.04
C GLU A 113 9.62 17.31 -6.69
N ARG A 114 9.88 16.56 -7.77
CA ARG A 114 8.91 15.62 -8.37
C ARG A 114 8.58 14.48 -7.41
N VAL A 115 9.58 13.87 -6.79
CA VAL A 115 9.44 12.77 -5.82
C VAL A 115 8.72 13.25 -4.56
N ILE A 116 9.12 14.41 -4.02
CA ILE A 116 8.47 15.04 -2.86
C ILE A 116 6.99 15.29 -3.15
N ARG A 117 6.67 16.00 -4.25
CA ARG A 117 5.27 16.30 -4.62
C ARG A 117 4.46 15.05 -4.93
N LEU A 118 5.09 14.00 -5.45
CA LEU A 118 4.43 12.72 -5.67
C LEU A 118 4.02 12.09 -4.33
N LEU A 119 4.95 11.96 -3.38
CA LEU A 119 4.66 11.40 -2.06
C LEU A 119 3.66 12.26 -1.27
N GLU A 120 3.76 13.58 -1.34
CA GLU A 120 2.76 14.50 -0.76
C GLU A 120 1.37 14.30 -1.39
N SER A 121 1.29 14.14 -2.71
CA SER A 121 0.03 13.86 -3.40
C SER A 121 -0.56 12.52 -2.98
N TRP A 122 0.27 11.49 -2.79
CA TRP A 122 -0.14 10.19 -2.26
C TRP A 122 -0.68 10.32 -0.83
N ASN A 123 0.07 10.99 0.05
CA ASN A 123 -0.34 11.24 1.42
C ASN A 123 -1.64 12.05 1.50
N LYS A 124 -1.80 13.09 0.67
CA LYS A 124 -3.04 13.87 0.59
C LYS A 124 -4.22 13.01 0.13
N LYS A 125 -4.03 12.14 -0.85
CA LYS A 125 -5.10 11.25 -1.35
C LYS A 125 -5.51 10.19 -0.32
N VAL A 126 -4.54 9.68 0.43
CA VAL A 126 -4.73 8.58 1.38
C VAL A 126 -5.18 9.05 2.77
N PHE A 127 -4.54 10.09 3.29
CA PHE A 127 -4.72 10.57 4.66
C PHE A 127 -5.40 11.95 4.74
N GLY A 128 -5.68 12.59 3.61
CA GLY A 128 -6.24 13.94 3.56
C GLY A 128 -5.21 15.05 3.78
N HIS A 129 -3.94 14.73 4.00
CA HIS A 129 -2.90 15.72 4.32
C HIS A 129 -1.53 15.33 3.72
N PRO A 130 -0.75 16.29 3.16
CA PRO A 130 0.49 15.98 2.43
C PRO A 130 1.60 15.40 3.32
N GLN A 131 1.62 15.73 4.61
CA GLN A 131 2.53 15.14 5.59
C GLN A 131 2.03 13.79 6.15
N GLY A 132 0.98 13.21 5.56
CA GLY A 132 0.40 11.94 5.98
C GLY A 132 -0.60 12.08 7.12
N ARG A 133 -0.83 10.99 7.85
CA ARG A 133 -1.84 10.93 8.91
C ARG A 133 -1.64 12.05 9.93
N GLN A 134 -2.65 12.87 10.08
CA GLN A 134 -2.75 13.79 11.21
C GLN A 134 -3.41 13.00 12.33
N ASP A 135 -2.69 12.76 13.41
CA ASP A 135 -3.31 12.21 14.62
C ASP A 135 -4.27 13.28 15.15
N SER A 136 -5.55 13.16 14.80
CA SER A 136 -6.60 13.97 15.40
C SER A 136 -6.62 13.65 16.90
N ALA A 137 -6.09 14.59 17.69
CA ALA A 137 -6.35 14.89 19.09
C ALA A 137 -6.62 13.70 20.03
N VAL A 138 -5.72 13.54 21.01
CA VAL A 138 -5.97 13.00 22.36
C VAL A 138 -7.40 12.48 22.55
N VAL A 139 -7.59 11.16 22.38
CA VAL A 139 -8.70 10.49 23.05
C VAL A 139 -8.44 10.74 24.54
N LYS A 140 -9.20 11.63 25.17
CA LYS A 140 -9.23 11.72 26.64
C LYS A 140 -9.54 10.32 27.12
N GLU A 141 -8.57 9.69 27.78
CA GLU A 141 -8.83 8.47 28.54
C GLU A 141 -9.99 8.78 29.49
N ALA A 142 -11.13 8.13 29.25
CA ALA A 142 -12.22 8.14 30.21
C ALA A 142 -11.69 7.49 31.50
N PRO A 143 -12.04 8.01 32.69
CA PRO A 143 -11.54 7.46 33.95
C PRO A 143 -11.88 5.97 34.02
N ILE A 144 -10.89 5.15 34.35
CA ILE A 144 -11.07 3.72 34.62
C ILE A 144 -11.94 3.59 35.87
N THR A 145 -13.24 3.34 35.69
CA THR A 145 -14.06 2.72 36.74
C THR A 145 -13.71 1.24 36.76
N GLN A 146 -13.05 0.81 37.84
CA GLN A 146 -12.92 -0.60 38.17
C GLN A 146 -14.31 -1.12 38.54
N ASP A 147 -14.86 -2.06 37.77
CA ASP A 147 -15.84 -2.99 38.31
C ASP A 147 -15.83 -4.34 37.55
N GLY A 148 -16.15 -5.39 38.30
CA GLY A 148 -15.65 -6.75 38.11
C GLY A 148 -16.18 -7.60 36.95
N SER A 149 -15.35 -8.60 36.63
CA SER A 149 -15.66 -9.97 36.16
C SER A 149 -16.79 -10.20 35.14
N ASN A 150 -16.42 -10.47 33.88
CA ASN A 150 -16.63 -11.77 33.22
C ASN A 150 -16.34 -11.66 31.71
N THR A 151 -15.20 -12.20 31.28
CA THR A 151 -14.84 -12.25 29.85
C THR A 151 -15.13 -13.66 29.29
N PRO A 152 -15.92 -13.82 28.21
CA PRO A 152 -16.05 -15.10 27.54
C PRO A 152 -14.73 -15.51 26.87
N PRO A 153 -14.39 -16.81 26.79
CA PRO A 153 -13.12 -17.26 26.25
C PRO A 153 -12.97 -16.90 24.77
N SER A 154 -11.82 -16.30 24.43
CA SER A 154 -11.39 -15.96 23.08
C SER A 154 -11.35 -17.19 22.17
N SER A 155 -11.86 -17.05 20.94
CA SER A 155 -11.96 -18.09 19.91
C SER A 155 -10.62 -18.75 19.56
N THR A 156 -9.49 -18.14 19.93
CA THR A 156 -8.15 -18.68 19.69
C THR A 156 -7.79 -19.86 20.59
N SER A 157 -8.42 -19.98 21.77
CA SER A 157 -8.18 -21.09 22.71
C SER A 157 -8.85 -22.39 22.26
N ILE A 158 -10.02 -22.29 21.62
CA ILE A 158 -10.82 -23.44 21.16
C ILE A 158 -10.09 -24.16 20.01
N VAL A 159 -9.48 -23.42 19.08
CA VAL A 159 -8.79 -23.99 17.92
C VAL A 159 -7.49 -24.72 18.30
N ARG A 160 -6.83 -24.32 19.40
CA ARG A 160 -5.60 -24.96 19.86
C ARG A 160 -5.84 -26.27 20.61
N ALA A 161 -6.98 -26.44 21.28
CA ALA A 161 -7.34 -27.68 21.96
C ALA A 161 -7.69 -28.81 20.98
N ALA A 162 -8.30 -28.48 19.83
CA ALA A 162 -8.67 -29.47 18.81
C ALA A 162 -7.47 -30.09 18.05
N ARG A 163 -6.26 -29.55 18.22
CA ARG A 163 -5.04 -30.01 17.52
C ARG A 163 -4.18 -31.00 18.32
N LYS A 164 -4.59 -31.37 19.53
CA LYS A 164 -3.77 -32.18 20.46
C LYS A 164 -4.43 -33.44 21.03
N ALA A 165 -5.55 -33.92 20.46
CA ALA A 165 -6.07 -35.24 20.81
C ALA A 165 -5.53 -36.28 19.80
N PRO A 166 -4.92 -37.39 20.26
CA PRO A 166 -4.52 -38.52 19.41
C PRO A 166 -5.72 -39.32 18.90
#